data_AF-A0A9E6MU62-F1
#
_entry.id   AF-A0A9E6MU62-F1
#
_cell.length_a   1.000
_cell.length_b   1.000
_cell.length_c   1.000
_cell.angle_alpha   90.00
_cell.angle_beta   90.00
_cell.angle_gamma   90.00
#
_symmetry.space_group_name_H-M   'P 1'
#
loop_
_entity.id
_entity.type
_entity.pdbx_description
1 polymer ?
#
loop_
_entity_poly.entity_id
_entity_poly.type
_entity_poly.pdbx_seq_one_letter_code
_entity_poly.pdbx_strand_id
1 'polypeptide(L)'
;MNLIFMRHGEAMDNTREILSSQEIQCSILTENGRKKVIESVKLLPKIDKIYASPLIRTLQTAKEVADNQNLNVEIDNRIREINWGKFNGKENSTELDEVREKQVAGDFFIRFGQYGDSKYSIESRLCDFLTDIQKNNFKNNTVLIVSHGTIISFMKWILGLKSSHAKKGKFEVFKDVDFQFLEKHNNLLSDISNFEVSKRLKETDKIKNSETRHKYVNIAKDYNNIEFNNETLKYLILGLNDKLSKVENTLKPIDKNKKEIILVCIFNNFSEFFEKWIRHYVELGVKNFVLVNNNSGDDSIKKINEITKNIKDIKLDLYNVEATYNCFRACSWRQQILDIYGINRWYLNVDSDELFHVDEKIEEYIDSISKDGRKSVKAIMVDVYSKKPIFENKNISDMKFVDSNTYKTEINPFYGLRIYGGPRGRIFGLRSSLQKVPLLYYTGNELIVNDHYVFPKELNFVNISSVVFHYKFLPNSLSLYKNMAKSGVYWQDSKEYKKYLSAYEDDSNLSMFSKDSSIKIEDFRLSDTVPE
;
A
#
# COMPACT_ATOMS: atom_id res chain seq x y z
N MET A 1 2.89 -38.06 16.50
CA MET A 1 3.96 -37.05 16.60
C MET A 1 3.73 -36.28 17.88
N ASN A 2 4.78 -36.00 18.63
CA ASN A 2 4.69 -35.22 19.86
C ASN A 2 5.00 -33.76 19.54
N LEU A 3 4.18 -32.84 20.05
CA LEU A 3 4.42 -31.41 19.95
C LEU A 3 4.73 -30.84 21.31
N ILE A 4 5.77 -30.01 21.37
CA ILE A 4 6.11 -29.22 22.54
C ILE A 4 5.91 -27.76 22.17
N PHE A 5 5.07 -27.06 22.92
CA PHE A 5 4.92 -25.62 22.77
C PHE A 5 5.67 -24.92 23.89
N MET A 6 6.58 -24.02 23.55
CA MET A 6 7.32 -23.21 24.52
C MET A 6 7.13 -21.73 24.22
N ARG A 7 6.64 -20.99 25.22
CA ARG A 7 6.61 -19.53 25.13
C ARG A 7 8.00 -19.00 25.43
N HIS A 8 8.42 -17.96 24.69
CA HIS A 8 9.66 -17.25 25.00
C HIS A 8 9.74 -16.84 26.49
N GLY A 9 10.97 -16.73 27.00
CA GLY A 9 11.23 -16.19 28.34
C GLY A 9 10.69 -14.76 28.51
N GLU A 10 10.62 -14.28 29.74
CA GLU A 10 10.27 -12.87 29.98
C GLU A 10 11.24 -11.93 29.24
N ALA A 11 10.68 -10.95 28.52
CA ALA A 11 11.42 -9.96 27.75
C ALA A 11 11.11 -8.52 28.22
N MET A 12 11.95 -7.56 27.83
CA MET A 12 11.82 -6.15 28.27
C MET A 12 10.42 -5.57 28.01
N ASP A 13 9.81 -5.89 26.87
CA ASP A 13 8.50 -5.33 26.52
C ASP A 13 7.40 -5.89 27.41
N ASN A 14 7.58 -7.11 27.93
CA ASN A 14 6.67 -7.66 28.92
C ASN A 14 6.77 -6.94 30.26
N THR A 15 7.97 -6.49 30.65
CA THR A 15 8.16 -5.70 31.87
C THR A 15 7.61 -4.28 31.74
N ARG A 16 7.48 -3.78 30.51
CA ARG A 16 6.89 -2.48 30.17
C ARG A 16 5.40 -2.55 29.83
N GLU A 17 4.83 -3.76 29.81
CA GLU A 17 3.41 -4.01 29.46
C GLU A 17 2.99 -3.48 28.09
N ILE A 18 3.93 -3.41 27.14
CA ILE A 18 3.66 -2.94 25.77
C ILE A 18 3.54 -4.10 24.78
N LEU A 19 2.71 -3.90 23.77
CA LEU A 19 2.54 -4.81 22.64
C LEU A 19 3.73 -4.69 21.68
N SER A 20 4.31 -5.81 21.27
CA SER A 20 5.55 -5.81 20.46
C SER A 20 5.59 -6.93 19.42
N SER A 21 5.46 -6.52 18.17
CA SER A 21 5.46 -7.40 16.99
C SER A 21 6.58 -7.10 15.98
N GLN A 22 7.27 -5.98 16.13
CA GLN A 22 8.26 -5.49 15.18
C GLN A 22 9.68 -5.94 15.56
N GLU A 23 10.47 -6.30 14.54
CA GLU A 23 11.87 -6.69 14.71
C GLU A 23 12.76 -5.51 15.12
N ILE A 24 12.45 -4.30 14.66
CA ILE A 24 13.21 -3.08 14.95
C ILE A 24 13.13 -2.70 16.44
N GLN A 25 12.02 -3.03 17.11
CA GLN A 25 11.90 -2.95 18.57
C GLN A 25 12.43 -4.25 19.19
N CYS A 26 13.73 -4.53 19.00
CA CYS A 26 14.44 -5.72 19.50
C CYS A 26 14.26 -5.90 21.03
N SER A 27 13.17 -6.54 21.44
CA SER A 27 12.98 -6.92 22.82
C SER A 27 13.74 -8.20 23.11
N ILE A 28 14.76 -8.09 23.96
CA ILE A 28 15.57 -9.21 24.43
C ILE A 28 15.00 -9.78 25.73
N LEU A 29 15.38 -11.02 26.05
CA LEU A 29 15.07 -11.64 27.34
C LEU A 29 15.68 -10.83 28.49
N THR A 30 14.93 -10.72 29.59
CA THR A 30 15.47 -10.25 30.86
C THR A 30 16.38 -11.32 31.46
N GLU A 31 17.24 -10.95 32.40
CA GLU A 31 18.08 -11.92 33.12
C GLU A 31 17.22 -12.97 33.84
N ASN A 32 16.12 -12.55 34.46
CA ASN A 32 15.13 -13.44 35.08
C ASN A 32 14.44 -14.35 34.05
N GLY A 33 14.11 -13.82 32.88
CA GLY A 33 13.55 -14.57 31.76
C GLY A 33 14.50 -15.68 31.30
N ARG A 34 15.78 -15.36 31.14
CA ARG A 34 16.82 -16.33 30.75
C ARG A 34 17.01 -17.42 31.80
N LYS A 35 17.10 -17.07 33.09
CA LYS A 35 17.20 -18.04 34.20
C LYS A 35 16.04 -19.04 34.17
N LYS A 36 14.80 -18.56 34.04
CA LYS A 36 13.61 -19.41 33.95
C LYS A 36 13.62 -20.34 32.74
N VAL A 37 14.10 -19.85 31.59
CA VAL A 37 14.27 -20.68 30.38
C VAL A 37 15.27 -21.80 30.65
N ILE A 38 16.45 -21.48 31.18
CA ILE A 38 17.51 -22.47 31.48
C ILE A 38 16.99 -23.56 32.45
N GLU A 39 16.27 -23.17 33.50
CA GLU A 39 15.64 -24.13 34.43
C GLU A 39 14.65 -25.05 33.72
N SER A 40 13.86 -24.50 32.80
CA SER A 40 12.90 -25.29 32.03
C SER A 40 13.57 -26.18 31.00
N VAL A 41 14.66 -25.74 30.36
CA VAL A 41 15.42 -26.54 29.39
C VAL A 41 15.93 -27.84 30.02
N LYS A 42 16.36 -27.80 31.29
CA LYS A 42 16.81 -29.00 32.03
C LYS A 42 15.74 -30.09 32.17
N LEU A 43 14.47 -29.70 32.06
CA LEU A 43 13.31 -30.61 32.20
C LEU A 43 12.74 -31.04 30.85
N LEU A 44 13.27 -30.53 29.73
CA LEU A 44 12.78 -30.89 28.41
C LEU A 44 13.09 -32.36 28.09
N PRO A 45 12.14 -33.10 27.50
CA PRO A 45 12.44 -34.41 26.94
C PRO A 45 13.37 -34.26 25.73
N LYS A 46 13.85 -35.39 25.20
CA LYS A 46 14.57 -35.40 23.92
C LYS A 46 13.68 -34.83 22.81
N ILE A 47 14.23 -33.87 22.08
CA ILE A 47 13.62 -33.21 20.93
C ILE A 47 14.36 -33.68 19.67
N ASP A 48 13.65 -33.76 18.55
CA ASP A 48 14.28 -34.05 17.25
C ASP A 48 14.41 -32.80 16.38
N LYS A 49 13.50 -31.83 16.56
CA LYS A 49 13.44 -30.62 15.73
C LYS A 49 12.94 -29.41 16.49
N ILE A 50 13.52 -28.24 16.21
CA ILE A 50 13.15 -26.97 16.83
C ILE A 50 12.73 -25.98 15.76
N TYR A 51 11.53 -25.43 15.91
CA TYR A 51 11.04 -24.28 15.15
C TYR A 51 10.94 -23.06 16.06
N ALA A 52 11.36 -21.90 15.57
CA ALA A 52 11.28 -20.66 16.33
C ALA A 52 10.74 -19.49 15.50
N SER A 53 9.96 -18.63 16.16
CA SER A 53 9.63 -17.33 15.60
C SER A 53 10.89 -16.48 15.38
N PRO A 54 10.91 -15.62 14.34
CA PRO A 54 12.07 -14.79 14.02
C PRO A 54 12.39 -13.68 15.03
N LEU A 55 11.53 -13.44 16.04
CA LEU A 55 11.77 -12.37 17.01
C LEU A 55 12.91 -12.74 17.97
N ILE A 56 13.74 -11.76 18.33
CA ILE A 56 14.96 -12.01 19.12
C ILE A 56 14.68 -12.75 20.44
N ARG A 57 13.62 -12.40 21.18
CA ARG A 57 13.22 -13.11 22.41
C ARG A 57 12.93 -14.61 22.21
N THR A 58 12.34 -14.99 21.06
CA THR A 58 12.08 -16.41 20.74
C THR A 58 13.36 -17.11 20.27
N LEU A 59 14.20 -16.42 19.49
CA LEU A 59 15.50 -16.97 19.06
C LEU A 59 16.45 -17.19 20.25
N GLN A 60 16.52 -16.26 21.20
CA GLN A 60 17.29 -16.43 22.44
C GLN A 60 16.79 -17.61 23.26
N THR A 61 15.46 -17.78 23.36
CA THR A 61 14.88 -18.94 24.06
C THR A 61 15.20 -20.24 23.33
N ALA A 62 15.05 -20.29 22.01
CA ALA A 62 15.33 -21.47 21.20
C ALA A 62 16.81 -21.85 21.22
N LYS A 63 17.72 -20.86 21.26
CA LYS A 63 19.17 -21.08 21.36
C LYS A 63 19.54 -21.83 22.64
N GLU A 64 18.98 -21.45 23.78
CA GLU A 64 19.25 -22.16 25.05
C GLU A 64 18.82 -23.64 25.00
N VAL A 65 17.76 -23.95 24.26
CA VAL A 65 17.34 -25.35 24.03
C VAL A 65 18.29 -26.06 23.06
N ALA A 66 18.61 -25.39 21.94
CA ALA A 66 19.46 -25.90 20.88
C ALA A 66 20.87 -26.24 21.39
N ASP A 67 21.48 -25.35 22.18
CA ASP A 67 22.81 -25.55 22.77
C ASP A 67 22.81 -26.73 23.77
N ASN A 68 21.70 -26.96 24.48
CA ASN A 68 21.58 -28.05 25.45
C ASN A 68 21.42 -29.43 24.81
N GLN A 69 20.69 -29.51 23.69
CA GLN A 69 20.40 -30.78 23.00
C GLN A 69 21.17 -30.97 21.68
N ASN A 70 22.07 -30.05 21.34
CA ASN A 70 22.89 -30.04 20.11
C ASN A 70 22.05 -30.15 18.83
N LEU A 71 21.07 -29.24 18.68
CA LEU A 71 20.13 -29.18 17.54
C LEU A 71 20.22 -27.83 16.82
N ASN A 72 19.80 -27.81 15.55
CA ASN A 72 19.61 -26.56 14.81
C ASN A 72 18.20 -26.00 15.01
N VAL A 73 18.08 -24.68 14.91
CA VAL A 73 16.80 -23.96 14.98
C VAL A 73 16.33 -23.58 13.58
N GLU A 74 15.17 -24.07 13.17
CA GLU A 74 14.49 -23.61 11.95
C GLU A 74 13.64 -22.37 12.25
N ILE A 75 13.97 -21.26 11.62
CA ILE A 75 13.24 -20.00 11.80
C ILE A 75 12.06 -19.98 10.85
N ASP A 76 10.84 -19.81 11.39
CA ASP A 76 9.62 -19.72 10.59
C ASP A 76 8.83 -18.45 10.92
N ASN A 77 8.64 -17.61 9.90
CA ASN A 77 7.94 -16.34 10.04
C ASN A 77 6.44 -16.52 10.36
N ARG A 78 5.84 -17.66 10.00
CA ARG A 78 4.42 -17.93 10.21
C ARG A 78 4.03 -18.13 11.67
N ILE A 79 5.00 -18.34 12.57
CA ILE A 79 4.76 -18.42 14.02
C ILE A 79 5.21 -17.15 14.76
N ARG A 80 5.39 -16.03 14.06
CA ARG A 80 5.65 -14.72 14.68
C ARG A 80 4.47 -14.20 15.49
N GLU A 81 4.75 -13.26 16.40
CA GLU A 81 3.73 -12.57 17.19
C GLU A 81 2.70 -11.86 16.31
N ILE A 82 1.49 -11.67 16.83
CA ILE A 82 0.42 -10.92 16.17
C ILE A 82 0.94 -9.55 15.73
N ASN A 83 0.70 -9.17 14.46
CA ASN A 83 0.91 -7.80 14.03
C ASN A 83 -0.18 -6.88 14.60
N TRP A 84 0.15 -6.16 15.67
CA TRP A 84 -0.75 -5.25 16.36
C TRP A 84 -1.07 -3.95 15.59
N GLY A 85 -0.48 -3.74 14.41
CA GLY A 85 -0.71 -2.56 13.57
C GLY A 85 -0.62 -1.25 14.36
N LYS A 86 -1.72 -0.49 14.44
CA LYS A 86 -1.75 0.82 15.14
C LYS A 86 -1.59 0.73 16.66
N PHE A 87 -1.69 -0.47 17.23
CA PHE A 87 -1.54 -0.74 18.66
C PHE A 87 -0.13 -1.20 19.05
N ASN A 88 0.77 -1.44 18.06
CA ASN A 88 2.15 -1.80 18.38
C ASN A 88 2.84 -0.68 19.17
N GLY A 89 3.62 -1.06 20.19
CA GLY A 89 4.31 -0.15 21.10
C GLY A 89 3.42 0.52 22.14
N LYS A 90 2.14 0.14 22.23
CA LYS A 90 1.18 0.66 23.21
C LYS A 90 0.80 -0.40 24.24
N GLU A 91 0.29 0.06 25.37
CA GLU A 91 -0.40 -0.78 26.35
C GLU A 91 -1.76 -1.28 25.80
N ASN A 92 -2.41 -2.19 26.51
CA ASN A 92 -3.77 -2.59 26.18
C ASN A 92 -4.72 -1.38 26.27
N SER A 93 -5.77 -1.40 25.45
CA SER A 93 -6.74 -0.31 25.38
C SER A 93 -8.13 -0.87 25.07
N THR A 94 -9.18 -0.15 25.46
CA THR A 94 -10.57 -0.54 25.17
C THR A 94 -10.80 -0.76 23.68
N GLU A 95 -10.23 0.10 22.82
CA GLU A 95 -10.35 -0.05 21.37
C GLU A 95 -9.73 -1.36 20.86
N LEU A 96 -8.60 -1.78 21.43
CA LEU A 96 -7.98 -3.06 21.08
C LEU A 96 -8.85 -4.25 21.52
N ASP A 97 -9.43 -4.14 22.71
CA ASP A 97 -10.28 -5.19 23.26
C ASP A 97 -11.57 -5.34 22.47
N GLU A 98 -12.19 -4.24 22.01
CA GLU A 98 -13.33 -4.28 21.08
C GLU A 98 -13.00 -5.02 19.77
N VAL A 99 -11.80 -4.82 19.22
CA VAL A 99 -11.35 -5.55 18.02
C VAL A 99 -11.20 -7.04 18.33
N ARG A 100 -10.60 -7.40 19.47
CA ARG A 100 -10.46 -8.80 19.90
C ARG A 100 -11.81 -9.46 20.11
N GLU A 101 -12.76 -8.79 20.75
CA GLU A 101 -14.11 -9.27 20.98
C GLU A 101 -14.83 -9.56 19.66
N LYS A 102 -14.72 -8.68 18.67
CA LYS A 102 -15.27 -8.90 17.32
C LYS A 102 -14.63 -10.11 16.63
N GLN A 103 -13.32 -10.28 16.73
CA GLN A 103 -12.63 -11.47 16.21
C GLN A 103 -13.10 -12.76 16.89
N VAL A 104 -13.29 -12.73 18.22
CA VAL A 104 -13.83 -13.86 18.98
C VAL A 104 -15.27 -14.16 18.57
N ALA A 105 -16.10 -13.13 18.35
CA ALA A 105 -17.48 -13.24 17.90
C ALA A 105 -17.63 -13.74 16.45
N GLY A 106 -16.53 -13.87 15.69
CA GLY A 106 -16.54 -14.46 14.35
C GLY A 106 -16.28 -13.47 13.21
N ASP A 107 -15.87 -12.22 13.50
CA ASP A 107 -15.34 -11.34 12.46
C ASP A 107 -13.91 -11.75 12.11
N PHE A 108 -13.78 -12.56 11.07
CA PHE A 108 -12.50 -13.10 10.62
C PHE A 108 -11.59 -12.05 9.96
N PHE A 109 -12.16 -10.93 9.48
CA PHE A 109 -11.46 -9.98 8.62
C PHE A 109 -11.20 -8.62 9.26
N ILE A 110 -11.82 -8.31 10.41
CA ILE A 110 -11.42 -7.14 11.21
C ILE A 110 -9.95 -7.25 11.64
N ARG A 111 -9.22 -6.14 11.47
CA ARG A 111 -7.78 -6.03 11.68
C ARG A 111 -7.43 -5.14 12.86
N PHE A 112 -6.26 -5.37 13.45
CA PHE A 112 -5.66 -4.48 14.45
C PHE A 112 -5.16 -3.16 13.81
N GLY A 113 -6.10 -2.26 13.49
CA GLY A 113 -5.85 -1.11 12.63
C GLY A 113 -5.80 -1.50 11.14
N GLN A 114 -5.31 -0.61 10.27
CA GLN A 114 -5.36 -0.83 8.81
C GLN A 114 -4.47 -2.01 8.35
N TYR A 115 -3.25 -2.09 8.88
CA TYR A 115 -2.22 -3.05 8.45
C TYR A 115 -1.92 -4.14 9.50
N GLY A 116 -2.72 -4.22 10.56
CA GLY A 116 -2.60 -5.28 11.55
C GLY A 116 -3.13 -6.62 11.06
N ASP A 117 -2.83 -7.67 11.81
CA ASP A 117 -3.35 -9.00 11.57
C ASP A 117 -4.88 -9.01 11.81
N SER A 118 -5.60 -9.76 10.97
CA SER A 118 -6.94 -10.25 11.26
C SER A 118 -6.89 -11.66 11.80
N LYS A 119 -7.99 -12.13 12.41
CA LYS A 119 -8.12 -13.53 12.84
C LYS A 119 -7.86 -14.51 11.70
N TYR A 120 -8.45 -14.26 10.53
CA TYR A 120 -8.23 -15.07 9.32
C TYR A 120 -6.74 -15.18 8.98
N SER A 121 -6.02 -14.06 8.97
CA SER A 121 -4.59 -14.06 8.62
C SER A 121 -3.72 -14.80 9.63
N ILE A 122 -4.08 -14.76 10.92
CA ILE A 122 -3.38 -15.49 11.99
C ILE A 122 -3.65 -17.00 11.83
N GLU A 123 -4.91 -17.38 11.74
CA GLU A 123 -5.30 -18.79 11.67
C GLU A 123 -4.77 -19.44 10.38
N SER A 124 -4.89 -18.76 9.22
CA SER A 124 -4.38 -19.24 7.94
C SER A 124 -2.87 -19.50 7.96
N ARG A 125 -2.04 -18.55 8.41
CA ARG A 125 -0.58 -18.77 8.45
C ARG A 125 -0.16 -19.88 9.42
N LEU A 126 -0.89 -20.02 10.54
CA LEU A 126 -0.62 -21.07 11.52
C LEU A 126 -1.06 -22.44 11.02
N CYS A 127 -2.18 -22.51 10.29
CA CYS A 127 -2.61 -23.70 9.58
C CYS A 127 -1.57 -24.17 8.55
N ASP A 128 -1.04 -23.25 7.74
CA ASP A 128 0.00 -23.57 6.77
C ASP A 128 1.25 -24.12 7.46
N PHE A 129 1.69 -23.48 8.55
CA PHE A 129 2.81 -23.94 9.36
C PHE A 129 2.57 -25.35 9.94
N LEU A 130 1.41 -25.58 10.57
CA LEU A 130 1.09 -26.87 11.17
C LEU A 130 0.91 -27.97 10.11
N THR A 131 0.42 -27.62 8.92
CA THR A 131 0.31 -28.54 7.79
C THR A 131 1.70 -28.97 7.31
N ASP A 132 2.66 -28.04 7.23
CA ASP A 132 4.04 -28.36 6.90
C ASP A 132 4.71 -29.19 8.00
N ILE A 133 4.43 -28.92 9.27
CA ILE A 133 4.89 -29.72 10.40
C ILE A 133 4.39 -31.16 10.26
N GLN A 134 3.12 -31.36 9.93
CA GLN A 134 2.53 -32.69 9.72
C GLN A 134 3.15 -33.43 8.53
N LYS A 135 3.40 -32.73 7.41
CA LYS A 135 3.91 -33.32 6.17
C LYS A 135 5.41 -33.63 6.21
N ASN A 136 6.20 -32.77 6.84
CA ASN A 136 7.67 -32.82 6.77
C ASN A 136 8.32 -33.51 7.98
N ASN A 137 7.53 -34.09 8.89
CA ASN A 137 8.04 -34.80 10.06
C ASN A 137 7.39 -36.19 10.19
N PHE A 138 8.06 -37.10 10.88
CA PHE A 138 7.62 -38.48 11.05
C PHE A 138 6.74 -38.66 12.28
N LYS A 139 5.91 -39.71 12.28
CA LYS A 139 4.94 -40.01 13.35
C LYS A 139 5.57 -40.07 14.76
N ASN A 140 6.84 -40.45 14.87
CA ASN A 140 7.54 -40.60 16.15
C ASN A 140 8.38 -39.38 16.54
N ASN A 141 8.42 -38.32 15.73
CA ASN A 141 9.19 -37.13 16.08
C ASN A 141 8.61 -36.40 17.30
N THR A 142 9.50 -35.77 18.05
CA THR A 142 9.17 -34.77 19.07
C THR A 142 9.64 -33.41 18.59
N VAL A 143 8.68 -32.56 18.23
CA VAL A 143 8.94 -31.24 17.64
C VAL A 143 8.68 -30.15 18.68
N LEU A 144 9.68 -29.30 18.91
CA LEU A 144 9.56 -28.10 19.73
C LEU A 144 9.22 -26.89 18.88
N ILE A 145 8.19 -26.13 19.30
CA ILE A 145 7.78 -24.87 18.69
C ILE A 145 7.95 -23.76 19.74
N VAL A 146 8.90 -22.85 19.50
CA VAL A 146 9.18 -21.68 20.34
C VAL A 146 8.51 -20.44 19.74
N SER A 147 7.48 -19.94 20.41
CA SER A 147 6.67 -18.82 19.92
C SER A 147 6.16 -17.93 21.06
N HIS A 148 5.03 -17.27 20.85
CA HIS A 148 4.44 -16.26 21.73
C HIS A 148 3.17 -16.78 22.38
N GLY A 149 2.77 -16.18 23.49
CA GLY A 149 1.65 -16.68 24.31
C GLY A 149 0.37 -16.85 23.49
N THR A 150 -0.06 -15.80 22.79
CA THR A 150 -1.30 -15.81 22.02
C THR A 150 -1.22 -16.73 20.80
N ILE A 151 -0.08 -16.73 20.11
CA ILE A 151 0.16 -17.61 18.94
C ILE A 151 0.12 -19.09 19.32
N ILE A 152 0.70 -19.45 20.46
CA ILE A 152 0.60 -20.81 21.01
C ILE A 152 -0.85 -21.14 21.34
N SER A 153 -1.61 -20.21 21.94
CA SER A 153 -3.03 -20.42 22.20
C SER A 153 -3.83 -20.69 20.90
N PHE A 154 -3.56 -19.96 19.82
CA PHE A 154 -4.17 -20.25 18.51
C PHE A 154 -3.80 -21.63 17.98
N MET A 155 -2.51 -22.00 17.95
CA MET A 155 -2.09 -23.33 17.48
C MET A 155 -2.72 -24.46 18.30
N LYS A 156 -2.76 -24.32 19.63
CA LYS A 156 -3.42 -25.31 20.50
C LYS A 156 -4.91 -25.43 20.19
N TRP A 157 -5.60 -24.31 19.98
CA TRP A 157 -7.01 -24.31 19.61
C TRP A 157 -7.27 -24.95 18.24
N ILE A 158 -6.47 -24.62 17.21
CA ILE A 158 -6.53 -25.24 15.87
C ILE A 158 -6.38 -26.75 15.94
N LEU A 159 -5.49 -27.25 16.81
CA LEU A 159 -5.24 -28.68 17.02
C LEU A 159 -6.22 -29.35 18.01
N GLY A 160 -7.23 -28.64 18.51
CA GLY A 160 -8.18 -29.19 19.49
C GLY A 160 -7.59 -29.47 20.88
N LEU A 161 -6.43 -28.92 21.21
CA LEU A 161 -5.70 -29.15 22.46
C LEU A 161 -6.19 -28.21 23.57
N LYS A 162 -6.75 -28.78 24.66
CA LYS A 162 -7.22 -28.01 25.82
C LYS A 162 -6.12 -27.84 26.86
N SER A 163 -5.74 -26.60 27.16
CA SER A 163 -4.76 -26.27 28.20
C SER A 163 -4.81 -24.78 28.56
N SER A 164 -4.24 -24.43 29.71
CA SER A 164 -4.10 -23.03 30.14
C SER A 164 -3.19 -22.23 29.21
N HIS A 165 -3.22 -20.90 29.33
CA HIS A 165 -2.29 -20.04 28.59
C HIS A 165 -0.83 -20.34 28.94
N ALA A 166 0.05 -20.36 27.93
CA ALA A 166 1.45 -20.69 28.11
C ALA A 166 2.18 -19.64 28.97
N LYS A 167 2.83 -20.10 30.04
CA LYS A 167 3.62 -19.24 30.94
C LYS A 167 4.98 -18.91 30.30
N LYS A 168 5.47 -17.69 30.52
CA LYS A 168 6.74 -17.20 29.96
C LYS A 168 7.91 -18.12 30.36
N GLY A 169 8.68 -18.59 29.38
CA GLY A 169 9.82 -19.49 29.58
C GLY A 169 9.45 -20.92 30.00
N LYS A 170 8.17 -21.30 29.93
CA LYS A 170 7.70 -22.67 30.23
C LYS A 170 7.25 -23.36 28.94
N PHE A 171 7.28 -24.69 28.97
CA PHE A 171 6.83 -25.55 27.88
C PHE A 171 5.69 -26.47 28.31
N GLU A 172 4.92 -26.92 27.33
CA GLU A 172 3.84 -27.90 27.49
C GLU A 172 4.07 -29.01 26.45
N VAL A 173 3.94 -30.28 26.87
CA VAL A 173 4.16 -31.45 26.02
C VAL A 173 2.83 -32.11 25.69
N PHE A 174 2.56 -32.29 24.40
CA PHE A 174 1.40 -33.00 23.89
C PHE A 174 1.88 -34.21 23.10
N LYS A 175 1.46 -35.41 23.55
CA LYS A 175 1.83 -36.67 22.91
C LYS A 175 0.78 -37.07 21.89
N ASP A 176 1.23 -37.69 20.80
CA ASP A 176 0.36 -38.27 19.76
C ASP A 176 -0.75 -37.32 19.29
N VAL A 177 -0.35 -36.08 18.94
CA VAL A 177 -1.30 -35.03 18.52
C VAL A 177 -2.09 -35.48 17.29
N ASP A 178 -3.42 -35.32 17.37
CA ASP A 178 -4.36 -35.60 16.28
C ASP A 178 -4.50 -34.39 15.36
N PHE A 179 -4.07 -34.55 14.11
CA PHE A 179 -4.12 -33.51 13.09
C PHE A 179 -5.47 -33.44 12.35
N GLN A 180 -6.46 -34.30 12.66
CA GLN A 180 -7.81 -34.15 12.09
C GLN A 180 -8.48 -32.81 12.47
N PHE A 181 -8.13 -32.24 13.63
CA PHE A 181 -8.60 -30.91 14.01
C PHE A 181 -8.03 -29.81 13.12
N LEU A 182 -6.77 -29.93 12.71
CA LEU A 182 -6.16 -29.03 11.72
C LEU A 182 -6.89 -29.13 10.37
N GLU A 183 -7.18 -30.34 9.89
CA GLU A 183 -7.92 -30.53 8.64
C GLU A 183 -9.32 -29.90 8.69
N LYS A 184 -10.06 -30.09 9.79
CA LYS A 184 -11.36 -29.43 10.01
C LYS A 184 -11.24 -27.91 10.00
N HIS A 185 -10.20 -27.37 10.61
CA HIS A 185 -9.98 -25.93 10.67
C HIS A 185 -9.58 -25.36 9.31
N ASN A 186 -8.75 -26.07 8.54
CA ASN A 186 -8.46 -25.72 7.14
C ASN A 186 -9.71 -25.65 6.28
N ASN A 187 -10.64 -26.61 6.43
CA ASN A 187 -11.91 -26.59 5.71
C ASN A 187 -12.77 -25.38 6.11
N LEU A 188 -12.83 -25.04 7.40
CA LEU A 188 -13.53 -23.83 7.87
C LEU A 188 -12.95 -22.55 7.22
N LEU A 189 -11.62 -22.39 7.21
CA LEU A 189 -10.99 -21.22 6.59
C LEU A 189 -11.21 -21.19 5.07
N SER A 190 -11.23 -22.35 4.41
CA SER A 190 -11.59 -22.48 3.00
C SER A 190 -13.01 -22.01 2.75
N ASP A 191 -14.00 -22.48 3.52
CA ASP A 191 -15.40 -22.08 3.39
C ASP A 191 -15.59 -20.58 3.58
N ILE A 192 -14.94 -19.99 4.59
CA ILE A 192 -14.96 -18.54 4.84
C ILE A 192 -14.39 -17.76 3.65
N SER A 193 -13.25 -18.19 3.11
CA SER A 193 -12.65 -17.52 1.94
C SER A 193 -13.50 -17.65 0.70
N ASN A 194 -14.05 -18.83 0.43
CA ASN A 194 -14.90 -19.10 -0.73
C ASN A 194 -16.18 -18.28 -0.66
N PHE A 195 -16.74 -18.08 0.53
CA PHE A 195 -17.89 -17.21 0.74
C PHE A 195 -17.59 -15.74 0.40
N GLU A 196 -16.48 -15.19 0.91
CA GLU A 196 -16.08 -13.81 0.59
C GLU A 196 -15.74 -13.62 -0.89
N VAL A 197 -15.01 -14.56 -1.49
CA VAL A 197 -14.74 -14.56 -2.94
C VAL A 197 -16.04 -14.57 -3.73
N SER A 198 -16.99 -15.45 -3.38
CA SER A 198 -18.28 -15.55 -4.08
C SER A 198 -19.08 -14.25 -3.98
N LYS A 199 -19.06 -13.58 -2.82
CA LYS A 199 -19.70 -12.27 -2.64
C LYS A 199 -19.08 -11.22 -3.55
N ARG A 200 -17.74 -11.16 -3.63
CA ARG A 200 -17.02 -10.20 -4.48
C ARG A 200 -17.22 -10.49 -5.97
N LEU A 201 -17.25 -11.75 -6.38
CA LEU A 201 -17.57 -12.14 -7.75
C LEU A 201 -18.97 -11.67 -8.17
N LYS A 202 -19.98 -11.82 -7.30
CA LYS A 202 -21.34 -11.28 -7.54
C LYS A 202 -21.35 -9.76 -7.71
N GLU A 203 -20.46 -9.03 -7.04
CA GLU A 203 -20.34 -7.58 -7.25
C GLU A 203 -19.85 -7.27 -8.67
N THR A 204 -18.93 -8.06 -9.22
CA THR A 204 -18.42 -7.86 -10.59
C THR A 204 -19.49 -8.02 -11.66
N ASP A 205 -20.58 -8.74 -11.39
CA ASP A 205 -21.72 -8.87 -12.32
C ASP A 205 -22.43 -7.55 -12.60
N LYS A 206 -22.22 -6.53 -11.75
CA LYS A 206 -22.73 -5.18 -11.95
C LYS A 206 -21.95 -4.39 -13.01
N ILE A 207 -20.78 -4.87 -13.45
CA ILE A 207 -20.01 -4.23 -14.54
C ILE A 207 -20.73 -4.47 -15.86
N LYS A 208 -21.14 -3.38 -16.54
CA LYS A 208 -21.93 -3.44 -17.78
C LYS A 208 -21.15 -4.03 -18.97
N ASN A 209 -19.88 -3.67 -19.12
CA ASN A 209 -19.03 -4.17 -20.21
C ASN A 209 -18.50 -5.58 -19.87
N SER A 210 -18.84 -6.58 -20.68
CA SER A 210 -18.46 -7.99 -20.46
C SER A 210 -16.96 -8.25 -20.61
N GLU A 211 -16.28 -7.58 -21.54
CA GLU A 211 -14.83 -7.69 -21.74
C GLU A 211 -14.09 -7.12 -20.54
N THR A 212 -14.50 -5.93 -20.08
CA THR A 212 -13.95 -5.33 -18.85
C THR A 212 -14.25 -6.20 -17.64
N ARG A 213 -15.47 -6.76 -17.51
CA ARG A 213 -15.85 -7.63 -16.38
C ARG A 213 -14.87 -8.79 -16.19
N HIS A 214 -14.43 -9.44 -17.27
CA HIS A 214 -13.53 -10.59 -17.18
C HIS A 214 -12.19 -10.25 -16.52
N LYS A 215 -11.66 -9.03 -16.77
CA LYS A 215 -10.41 -8.53 -16.18
C LYS A 215 -10.51 -8.42 -14.65
N TYR A 216 -11.69 -8.07 -14.15
CA TYR A 216 -11.94 -7.84 -12.73
C TYR A 216 -12.23 -9.13 -11.94
N VAL A 217 -12.48 -10.27 -12.59
CA VAL A 217 -12.71 -11.54 -11.91
C VAL A 217 -11.50 -11.97 -11.09
N ASN A 218 -10.29 -11.79 -11.62
CA ASN A 218 -9.05 -12.20 -10.93
C ASN A 218 -8.81 -11.35 -9.68
N ILE A 219 -8.99 -10.03 -9.79
CA ILE A 219 -8.79 -9.14 -8.64
C ILE A 219 -9.93 -9.28 -7.61
N ALA A 220 -11.16 -9.61 -8.04
CA ALA A 220 -12.26 -9.86 -7.13
C ALA A 220 -12.01 -11.08 -6.23
N LYS A 221 -11.25 -12.07 -6.71
CA LYS A 221 -10.79 -13.22 -5.91
C LYS A 221 -9.76 -12.85 -4.85
N ASP A 222 -9.12 -11.67 -4.94
CA ASP A 222 -8.17 -11.19 -3.93
C ASP A 222 -8.89 -10.51 -2.75
N TYR A 223 -9.68 -11.31 -2.02
CA TYR A 223 -10.64 -10.85 -1.00
C TYR A 223 -10.00 -10.26 0.26
N ASN A 224 -8.78 -10.69 0.60
CA ASN A 224 -8.09 -10.28 1.83
C ASN A 224 -6.97 -9.25 1.60
N ASN A 225 -6.93 -8.64 0.41
CA ASN A 225 -5.98 -7.59 0.08
C ASN A 225 -6.44 -6.25 0.65
N ILE A 226 -5.60 -5.64 1.48
CA ILE A 226 -5.88 -4.37 2.17
C ILE A 226 -6.00 -3.21 1.16
N GLU A 227 -5.21 -3.26 0.10
CA GLU A 227 -5.22 -2.28 -0.99
C GLU A 227 -6.41 -2.44 -1.93
N PHE A 228 -7.04 -3.62 -1.92
CA PHE A 228 -8.18 -3.97 -2.74
C PHE A 228 -9.34 -4.53 -1.91
N ASN A 229 -9.73 -3.80 -0.87
CA ASN A 229 -10.83 -4.19 0.00
C ASN A 229 -12.21 -4.04 -0.69
N ASN A 230 -13.28 -4.43 0.02
CA ASN A 230 -14.64 -4.41 -0.53
C ASN A 230 -15.14 -3.01 -0.92
N GLU A 231 -14.69 -1.96 -0.22
CA GLU A 231 -15.05 -0.57 -0.52
C GLU A 231 -14.34 -0.10 -1.80
N THR A 232 -13.04 -0.41 -1.93
CA THR A 232 -12.27 -0.16 -3.16
C THR A 232 -12.92 -0.85 -4.36
N LEU A 233 -13.25 -2.15 -4.26
CA LEU A 233 -13.93 -2.89 -5.33
C LEU A 233 -15.26 -2.23 -5.73
N LYS A 234 -16.07 -1.83 -4.74
CA LYS A 234 -17.35 -1.15 -4.97
C LYS A 234 -17.17 0.13 -5.78
N TYR A 235 -16.25 1.01 -5.38
CA TYR A 235 -16.04 2.28 -6.10
C TYR A 235 -15.41 2.08 -7.47
N LEU A 236 -14.55 1.09 -7.65
CA LEU A 236 -14.04 0.74 -8.98
C LEU A 236 -15.19 0.30 -9.91
N ILE A 237 -16.08 -0.58 -9.46
CA ILE A 237 -17.25 -1.01 -10.23
C ILE A 237 -18.17 0.17 -10.57
N LEU A 238 -18.41 1.08 -9.62
CA LEU A 238 -19.18 2.30 -9.89
C LEU A 238 -18.51 3.14 -10.98
N GLY A 239 -17.20 3.38 -10.87
CA GLY A 239 -16.44 4.14 -11.84
C GLY A 239 -16.40 3.51 -13.24
N LEU A 240 -16.43 2.19 -13.36
CA LEU A 240 -16.51 1.49 -14.66
C LEU A 240 -17.87 1.63 -15.34
N ASN A 241 -18.91 1.89 -14.56
CA ASN A 241 -20.27 2.08 -15.04
C ASN A 241 -20.61 3.55 -15.31
N ASP A 242 -19.72 4.47 -14.93
CA ASP A 242 -19.85 5.89 -15.21
C ASP A 242 -19.68 6.15 -16.71
N LYS A 243 -20.57 7.00 -17.23
CA LYS A 243 -20.60 7.32 -18.65
C LYS A 243 -19.53 8.37 -18.96
N LEU A 244 -18.47 7.97 -19.66
CA LEU A 244 -17.54 8.91 -20.30
C LEU A 244 -18.14 9.39 -21.63
N SER A 245 -18.42 10.69 -21.72
CA SER A 245 -19.00 11.31 -22.91
C SER A 245 -17.95 12.15 -23.64
N LYS A 246 -17.61 11.81 -24.87
CA LYS A 246 -16.60 12.54 -25.65
C LYS A 246 -17.16 13.91 -26.10
N VAL A 247 -16.39 14.98 -25.92
CA VAL A 247 -16.80 16.39 -26.09
C VAL A 247 -16.18 17.01 -27.34
N GLU A 248 -14.91 16.71 -27.63
CA GLU A 248 -14.18 17.26 -28.78
C GLU A 248 -13.28 16.17 -29.41
N ASN A 249 -12.98 16.34 -30.71
CA ASN A 249 -12.20 15.40 -31.51
C ASN A 249 -11.10 16.15 -32.27
N THR A 250 -9.86 15.68 -32.18
CA THR A 250 -8.85 15.98 -33.20
C THR A 250 -8.80 14.79 -34.17
N LEU A 251 -9.32 15.00 -35.39
CA LEU A 251 -9.52 14.00 -36.44
C LEU A 251 -8.20 13.40 -36.95
N LYS A 252 -7.56 12.51 -36.19
CA LYS A 252 -6.96 11.25 -36.68
C LYS A 252 -7.07 10.21 -35.56
N PRO A 253 -7.68 9.03 -35.80
CA PRO A 253 -7.65 7.95 -34.82
C PRO A 253 -6.19 7.70 -34.40
N ILE A 254 -5.95 7.53 -33.09
CA ILE A 254 -4.65 7.07 -32.62
C ILE A 254 -4.43 5.71 -33.29
N ASP A 255 -3.43 5.68 -34.17
CA ASP A 255 -3.08 4.49 -34.93
C ASP A 255 -2.73 3.40 -33.92
N LYS A 256 -3.55 2.34 -33.87
CA LYS A 256 -3.33 1.21 -32.96
C LYS A 256 -2.07 0.42 -33.35
N ASN A 257 -1.57 0.60 -34.58
CA ASN A 257 -0.31 0.01 -35.04
C ASN A 257 0.92 0.85 -34.65
N LYS A 258 0.72 2.14 -34.33
CA LYS A 258 1.76 2.99 -33.76
C LYS A 258 1.72 2.86 -32.24
N LYS A 259 2.77 2.25 -31.68
CA LYS A 259 2.93 2.06 -30.23
C LYS A 259 3.31 3.37 -29.50
N GLU A 260 2.85 4.51 -30.01
CA GLU A 260 3.05 5.82 -29.38
C GLU A 260 2.36 5.85 -28.01
N ILE A 261 3.01 6.52 -27.06
CA ILE A 261 2.46 6.76 -25.73
C ILE A 261 1.18 7.60 -25.78
N ILE A 262 0.26 7.33 -24.85
CA ILE A 262 -0.91 8.17 -24.57
C ILE A 262 -0.83 8.70 -23.14
N LEU A 263 -0.95 10.01 -22.98
CA LEU A 263 -1.09 10.63 -21.67
C LEU A 263 -2.58 10.76 -21.31
N VAL A 264 -2.95 10.28 -20.13
CA VAL A 264 -4.30 10.36 -19.57
C VAL A 264 -4.31 11.25 -18.33
N CYS A 265 -5.16 12.27 -18.32
CA CYS A 265 -5.35 13.17 -17.18
C CYS A 265 -6.83 13.31 -16.84
N ILE A 266 -7.19 13.08 -15.59
CA ILE A 266 -8.51 13.42 -15.05
C ILE A 266 -8.37 14.76 -14.32
N PHE A 267 -9.28 15.69 -14.56
CA PHE A 267 -9.15 17.04 -14.01
C PHE A 267 -10.48 17.60 -13.50
N ASN A 268 -10.37 18.47 -12.50
CA ASN A 268 -11.40 19.37 -12.00
C ASN A 268 -10.75 20.74 -11.77
N ASN A 269 -11.22 21.77 -12.46
CA ASN A 269 -10.66 23.14 -12.38
C ASN A 269 -9.16 23.23 -12.70
N PHE A 270 -8.82 22.96 -13.95
CA PHE A 270 -7.46 22.86 -14.50
C PHE A 270 -6.93 24.17 -15.10
N SER A 271 -7.78 25.19 -15.24
CA SER A 271 -7.48 26.39 -16.04
C SER A 271 -6.16 27.05 -15.63
N GLU A 272 -5.93 27.24 -14.33
CA GLU A 272 -4.76 27.95 -13.83
C GLU A 272 -3.44 27.28 -14.24
N PHE A 273 -3.37 25.95 -14.17
CA PHE A 273 -2.13 25.18 -14.39
C PHE A 273 -1.94 24.67 -15.83
N PHE A 274 -3.00 24.64 -16.63
CA PHE A 274 -3.02 23.93 -17.91
C PHE A 274 -1.89 24.34 -18.87
N GLU A 275 -1.58 25.64 -18.99
CA GLU A 275 -0.54 26.09 -19.93
C GLU A 275 0.85 25.53 -19.59
N LYS A 276 1.24 25.59 -18.32
CA LYS A 276 2.50 25.02 -17.86
C LYS A 276 2.51 23.51 -18.04
N TRP A 277 1.38 22.87 -17.74
CA TRP A 277 1.20 21.43 -17.86
C TRP A 277 1.38 20.96 -19.31
N ILE A 278 0.65 21.54 -20.28
CA ILE A 278 0.69 21.06 -21.66
C ILE A 278 2.06 21.31 -22.30
N ARG A 279 2.68 22.45 -22.03
CA ARG A 279 4.03 22.77 -22.54
C ARG A 279 5.07 21.76 -22.06
N HIS A 280 5.04 21.42 -20.77
CA HIS A 280 5.94 20.41 -20.19
C HIS A 280 5.84 19.07 -20.92
N TYR A 281 4.63 18.56 -21.14
CA TYR A 281 4.47 17.24 -21.77
C TYR A 281 4.77 17.24 -23.27
N VAL A 282 4.48 18.34 -23.97
CA VAL A 282 4.90 18.53 -25.37
C VAL A 282 6.42 18.58 -25.47
N GLU A 283 7.08 19.31 -24.58
CA GLU A 283 8.55 19.36 -24.50
C GLU A 283 9.13 17.98 -24.16
N LEU A 284 8.49 17.20 -23.29
CA LEU A 284 8.89 15.83 -22.97
C LEU A 284 8.74 14.86 -24.17
N GLY A 285 7.97 15.25 -25.20
CA GLY A 285 7.79 14.51 -26.45
C GLY A 285 6.45 13.78 -26.57
N VAL A 286 5.51 14.01 -25.66
CA VAL A 286 4.16 13.42 -25.73
C VAL A 286 3.35 14.06 -26.86
N LYS A 287 2.75 13.23 -27.70
CA LYS A 287 1.93 13.67 -28.85
C LYS A 287 0.44 13.37 -28.71
N ASN A 288 0.07 12.39 -27.90
CA ASN A 288 -1.31 11.93 -27.77
C ASN A 288 -1.82 12.17 -26.34
N PHE A 289 -2.91 12.93 -26.21
CA PHE A 289 -3.49 13.35 -24.94
C PHE A 289 -4.96 12.94 -24.86
N VAL A 290 -5.35 12.42 -23.70
CA VAL A 290 -6.74 12.16 -23.35
C VAL A 290 -7.03 12.87 -22.03
N LEU A 291 -7.88 13.88 -22.08
CA LEU A 291 -8.28 14.65 -20.90
C LEU A 291 -9.72 14.30 -20.53
N VAL A 292 -9.96 14.03 -19.25
CA VAL A 292 -11.28 13.67 -18.72
C VAL A 292 -11.69 14.72 -17.69
N ASN A 293 -12.59 15.60 -18.08
CA ASN A 293 -13.20 16.59 -17.22
C ASN A 293 -14.21 15.93 -16.27
N ASN A 294 -14.02 16.11 -14.97
CA ASN A 294 -15.00 15.74 -13.96
C ASN A 294 -15.56 16.99 -13.29
N ASN A 295 -16.74 17.42 -13.71
CA ASN A 295 -17.50 18.52 -13.08
C ASN A 295 -16.72 19.83 -12.87
N SER A 296 -15.81 20.22 -13.77
CA SER A 296 -15.14 21.53 -13.66
C SER A 296 -16.16 22.67 -13.69
N GLY A 297 -15.98 23.65 -12.82
CA GLY A 297 -16.81 24.84 -12.70
C GLY A 297 -16.13 26.13 -13.15
N ASP A 298 -14.88 26.06 -13.61
CA ASP A 298 -14.09 27.16 -14.14
C ASP A 298 -14.06 27.18 -15.67
N ASP A 299 -13.19 28.00 -16.26
CA ASP A 299 -13.00 28.13 -17.72
C ASP A 299 -12.02 27.11 -18.33
N SER A 300 -11.73 26.00 -17.63
CA SER A 300 -10.74 24.98 -18.07
C SER A 300 -10.94 24.54 -19.52
N ILE A 301 -12.18 24.20 -19.90
CA ILE A 301 -12.48 23.68 -21.24
C ILE A 301 -12.17 24.72 -22.32
N LYS A 302 -12.55 25.98 -22.07
CA LYS A 302 -12.26 27.09 -22.97
C LYS A 302 -10.75 27.27 -23.13
N LYS A 303 -10.01 27.29 -22.02
CA LYS A 303 -8.55 27.50 -22.03
C LYS A 303 -7.80 26.34 -22.69
N ILE A 304 -8.24 25.10 -22.47
CA ILE A 304 -7.72 23.91 -23.16
C ILE A 304 -7.84 24.09 -24.66
N ASN A 305 -9.03 24.46 -25.14
CA ASN A 305 -9.29 24.61 -26.57
C ASN A 305 -8.53 25.78 -27.20
N GLU A 306 -8.37 26.91 -26.48
CA GLU A 306 -7.64 28.07 -26.98
C GLU A 306 -6.13 27.80 -27.09
N ILE A 307 -5.53 27.16 -26.08
CA ILE A 307 -4.09 26.90 -26.05
C ILE A 307 -3.72 25.79 -27.04
N THR A 308 -4.47 24.69 -27.05
CA THR A 308 -4.10 23.50 -27.85
C THR A 308 -4.23 23.71 -29.34
N LYS A 309 -5.13 24.61 -29.80
CA LYS A 309 -5.23 25.02 -31.21
C LYS A 309 -3.93 25.58 -31.78
N ASN A 310 -3.07 26.15 -30.93
CA ASN A 310 -1.83 26.79 -31.33
C ASN A 310 -0.60 25.85 -31.21
N ILE A 311 -0.79 24.61 -30.73
CA ILE A 311 0.27 23.62 -30.59
C ILE A 311 0.22 22.68 -31.79
N LYS A 312 1.30 22.63 -32.57
CA LYS A 312 1.42 21.71 -33.71
C LYS A 312 1.73 20.30 -33.24
N ASP A 313 1.35 19.32 -34.06
CA ASP A 313 1.73 17.90 -33.93
C ASP A 313 1.29 17.19 -32.65
N ILE A 314 0.26 17.70 -31.98
CA ILE A 314 -0.45 17.01 -30.90
C ILE A 314 -1.83 16.54 -31.34
N LYS A 315 -2.31 15.48 -30.68
CA LYS A 315 -3.69 15.00 -30.74
C LYS A 315 -4.26 15.05 -29.33
N LEU A 316 -5.45 15.62 -29.20
CA LEU A 316 -6.17 15.74 -27.94
C LEU A 316 -7.60 15.26 -28.11
N ASP A 317 -7.99 14.37 -27.23
CA ASP A 317 -9.37 13.93 -27.05
C ASP A 317 -9.86 14.36 -25.66
N LEU A 318 -11.04 14.99 -25.63
CA LEU A 318 -11.65 15.50 -24.41
C LEU A 318 -12.92 14.71 -24.08
N TYR A 319 -13.03 14.25 -22.85
CA TYR A 319 -14.19 13.56 -22.30
C TYR A 319 -14.77 14.32 -21.11
N ASN A 320 -16.07 14.18 -20.90
CA ASN A 320 -16.77 14.60 -19.69
C ASN A 320 -17.26 13.38 -18.91
N VAL A 321 -17.22 13.48 -17.58
CA VAL A 321 -17.85 12.53 -16.66
C VAL A 321 -18.59 13.27 -15.55
N GLU A 322 -19.90 13.06 -15.51
CA GLU A 322 -20.81 13.65 -14.52
C GLU A 322 -21.07 12.64 -13.39
N ALA A 323 -20.09 12.50 -12.50
CA ALA A 323 -20.14 11.60 -11.36
C ALA A 323 -19.48 12.23 -10.13
N THR A 324 -19.94 11.84 -8.94
CA THR A 324 -19.28 12.22 -7.69
C THR A 324 -17.85 11.70 -7.67
N TYR A 325 -16.90 12.60 -7.46
CA TYR A 325 -15.49 12.25 -7.40
C TYR A 325 -15.20 11.29 -6.23
N ASN A 326 -14.41 10.27 -6.52
CA ASN A 326 -13.75 9.39 -5.58
C ASN A 326 -12.47 8.88 -6.26
N CYS A 327 -11.36 8.75 -5.52
CA CYS A 327 -10.08 8.37 -6.11
C CYS A 327 -10.11 7.01 -6.83
N PHE A 328 -10.88 6.03 -6.32
CA PHE A 328 -11.04 4.74 -6.97
C PHE A 328 -11.93 4.82 -8.21
N ARG A 329 -12.99 5.67 -8.22
CA ARG A 329 -13.78 5.93 -9.43
C ARG A 329 -12.92 6.55 -10.53
N ALA A 330 -12.06 7.51 -10.16
CA ALA A 330 -11.12 8.12 -11.09
C ALA A 330 -10.18 7.08 -11.72
N CYS A 331 -9.67 6.12 -10.93
CA CYS A 331 -8.88 5.01 -11.45
C CYS A 331 -9.66 4.18 -12.50
N SER A 332 -10.94 3.92 -12.27
CA SER A 332 -11.79 3.25 -13.27
C SER A 332 -12.06 4.09 -14.51
N TRP A 333 -12.17 5.42 -14.41
CA TRP A 333 -12.26 6.27 -15.60
C TRP A 333 -10.97 6.18 -16.43
N ARG A 334 -9.79 6.15 -15.80
CA ARG A 334 -8.52 5.85 -16.50
C ARG A 334 -8.56 4.47 -17.14
N GLN A 335 -9.04 3.46 -16.43
CA GLN A 335 -9.16 2.10 -16.97
C GLN A 335 -10.09 2.05 -18.20
N GLN A 336 -11.21 2.78 -18.18
CA GLN A 336 -12.08 2.90 -19.34
C GLN A 336 -11.35 3.56 -20.53
N ILE A 337 -10.53 4.58 -20.30
CA ILE A 337 -9.68 5.17 -21.35
C ILE A 337 -8.70 4.12 -21.90
N LEU A 338 -7.98 3.39 -21.06
CA LEU A 338 -7.09 2.31 -21.48
C LEU A 338 -7.82 1.27 -22.36
N ASP A 339 -9.05 0.91 -22.00
CA ASP A 339 -9.90 -0.02 -22.76
C ASP A 339 -10.34 0.56 -24.12
N ILE A 340 -10.70 1.85 -24.18
CA ILE A 340 -11.10 2.55 -25.41
C ILE A 340 -9.93 2.65 -26.40
N TYR A 341 -8.75 3.02 -25.91
CA TYR A 341 -7.58 3.29 -26.75
C TYR A 341 -6.70 2.06 -27.00
N GLY A 342 -6.90 0.98 -26.25
CA GLY A 342 -6.42 -0.35 -26.56
C GLY A 342 -5.12 -0.76 -25.86
N ILE A 343 -4.77 -2.02 -26.08
CA ILE A 343 -3.66 -2.74 -25.45
C ILE A 343 -2.34 -2.62 -26.24
N ASN A 344 -1.27 -3.19 -25.67
CA ASN A 344 0.09 -3.24 -26.20
C ASN A 344 0.73 -1.86 -26.41
N ARG A 345 0.52 -0.96 -25.45
CA ARG A 345 1.08 0.39 -25.44
C ARG A 345 1.27 0.95 -24.03
N TRP A 346 2.10 1.98 -23.96
CA TRP A 346 2.37 2.73 -22.74
C TRP A 346 1.33 3.84 -22.52
N TYR A 347 0.89 3.97 -21.28
CA TYR A 347 0.03 5.05 -20.82
C TYR A 347 0.70 5.83 -19.69
N LEU A 348 0.76 7.16 -19.85
CA LEU A 348 1.23 8.07 -18.81
C LEU A 348 0.01 8.66 -18.08
N ASN A 349 -0.20 8.24 -16.85
CA ASN A 349 -1.29 8.63 -15.98
C ASN A 349 -0.80 9.68 -14.99
N VAL A 350 -1.33 10.90 -15.12
CA VAL A 350 -0.93 12.05 -14.28
C VAL A 350 -2.17 12.84 -13.86
N ASP A 351 -2.06 13.55 -12.75
CA ASP A 351 -3.09 14.47 -12.27
C ASP A 351 -2.91 15.87 -12.86
N SER A 352 -3.93 16.72 -12.73
CA SER A 352 -3.95 18.08 -13.28
C SER A 352 -3.00 19.05 -12.58
N ASP A 353 -2.34 18.64 -11.49
CA ASP A 353 -1.32 19.39 -10.75
C ASP A 353 0.05 18.68 -10.75
N GLU A 354 0.24 17.68 -11.64
CA GLU A 354 1.44 16.86 -11.71
C GLU A 354 2.21 17.02 -13.03
N LEU A 355 3.54 17.11 -12.94
CA LEU A 355 4.48 17.08 -14.06
C LEU A 355 5.43 15.87 -13.91
N PHE A 356 5.19 14.80 -14.67
CA PHE A 356 6.12 13.66 -14.75
C PHE A 356 7.41 14.06 -15.47
N HIS A 357 8.55 13.69 -14.91
CA HIS A 357 9.86 14.11 -15.39
C HIS A 357 10.88 12.96 -15.39
N VAL A 358 11.64 12.93 -16.48
CA VAL A 358 12.85 12.14 -16.75
C VAL A 358 13.80 13.04 -17.55
N ASP A 359 15.09 12.69 -17.58
CA ASP A 359 16.11 13.53 -18.21
C ASP A 359 16.06 13.44 -19.76
N GLU A 360 15.67 12.28 -20.30
CA GLU A 360 15.54 12.04 -21.73
C GLU A 360 14.15 12.41 -22.30
N LYS A 361 13.98 12.29 -23.63
CA LYS A 361 12.64 12.30 -24.22
C LYS A 361 11.88 11.04 -23.81
N ILE A 362 10.54 11.14 -23.69
CA ILE A 362 9.71 10.04 -23.16
C ILE A 362 9.86 8.72 -23.94
N GLU A 363 9.97 8.78 -25.27
CA GLU A 363 10.13 7.59 -26.11
C GLU A 363 11.52 6.93 -25.90
N GLU A 364 12.58 7.73 -25.74
CA GLU A 364 13.94 7.22 -25.45
C GLU A 364 13.99 6.55 -24.07
N TYR A 365 13.35 7.19 -23.08
CA TYR A 365 13.20 6.61 -21.74
C TYR A 365 12.40 5.31 -21.78
N ILE A 366 11.27 5.27 -22.50
CA ILE A 366 10.46 4.06 -22.70
C ILE A 366 11.26 2.94 -23.36
N ASP A 367 12.03 3.25 -24.41
CA ASP A 367 12.87 2.27 -25.10
C ASP A 367 13.94 1.70 -24.17
N SER A 368 14.54 2.54 -23.30
CA SER A 368 15.51 2.13 -22.29
C SER A 368 14.90 1.15 -21.29
N ILE A 369 13.80 1.53 -20.63
CA ILE A 369 13.16 0.67 -19.61
C ILE A 369 12.56 -0.61 -20.21
N SER A 370 12.12 -0.56 -21.48
CA SER A 370 11.53 -1.72 -22.17
C SER A 370 12.58 -2.81 -22.44
N LYS A 371 13.85 -2.44 -22.66
CA LYS A 371 14.97 -3.40 -22.79
C LYS A 371 15.23 -4.16 -21.50
N ASP A 372 14.94 -3.55 -20.35
CA ASP A 372 15.02 -4.21 -19.03
C ASP A 372 13.81 -5.10 -18.72
N GLY A 373 12.85 -5.22 -19.65
CA GLY A 373 11.62 -5.98 -19.46
C GLY A 373 10.60 -5.31 -18.51
N ARG A 374 10.83 -4.06 -18.11
CA ARG A 374 9.93 -3.33 -17.22
C ARG A 374 8.63 -2.97 -17.94
N LYS A 375 7.50 -3.13 -17.22
CA LYS A 375 6.15 -2.80 -17.70
C LYS A 375 5.47 -1.69 -16.88
N SER A 376 6.15 -1.18 -15.87
CA SER A 376 5.68 -0.11 -15.00
C SER A 376 6.88 0.74 -14.56
N VAL A 377 6.62 2.01 -14.30
CA VAL A 377 7.61 2.93 -13.74
C VAL A 377 7.04 3.53 -12.47
N LYS A 378 7.89 3.60 -11.45
CA LYS A 378 7.58 4.37 -10.25
C LYS A 378 8.30 5.70 -10.25
N ALA A 379 7.54 6.70 -9.82
CA ALA A 379 8.05 8.03 -9.56
C ALA A 379 8.03 8.36 -8.07
N ILE A 380 9.03 9.11 -7.61
CA ILE A 380 8.91 9.90 -6.38
C ILE A 380 8.05 11.14 -6.67
N MET A 381 7.11 11.44 -5.77
CA MET A 381 6.33 12.68 -5.80
C MET A 381 7.08 13.76 -5.02
N VAL A 382 7.48 14.82 -5.73
CA VAL A 382 8.23 15.95 -5.20
C VAL A 382 7.34 17.18 -5.21
N ASP A 383 6.91 17.63 -4.02
CA ASP A 383 6.04 18.81 -3.92
C ASP A 383 6.82 20.07 -4.31
N VAL A 384 6.30 20.82 -5.28
CA VAL A 384 6.86 22.09 -5.75
C VAL A 384 6.15 23.25 -5.07
N TYR A 385 6.92 24.21 -4.59
CA TYR A 385 6.40 25.34 -3.82
C TYR A 385 7.21 26.63 -4.04
N SER A 386 6.70 27.72 -3.50
CA SER A 386 7.35 29.05 -3.51
C SER A 386 7.90 29.41 -2.12
N LYS A 387 8.59 30.56 -2.02
CA LYS A 387 8.98 31.15 -0.73
C LYS A 387 7.82 31.81 0.03
N LYS A 388 6.66 31.94 -0.62
CA LYS A 388 5.48 32.60 -0.03
C LYS A 388 4.76 31.63 0.93
N PRO A 389 3.86 32.15 1.78
CA PRO A 389 2.95 31.31 2.55
C PRO A 389 2.09 30.41 1.64
N ILE A 390 1.69 29.25 2.14
CA ILE A 390 1.08 28.17 1.34
C ILE A 390 -0.21 28.56 0.60
N PHE A 391 -0.95 29.58 1.02
CA PHE A 391 -2.15 30.05 0.30
C PHE A 391 -2.03 31.47 -0.27
N GLU A 392 -0.86 32.09 -0.15
CA GLU A 392 -0.60 33.47 -0.63
C GLU A 392 0.17 33.49 -1.96
N ASN A 393 0.39 32.32 -2.57
CA ASN A 393 0.99 32.26 -3.89
C ASN A 393 -0.01 32.71 -4.96
N LYS A 394 0.38 33.71 -5.77
CA LYS A 394 -0.47 34.28 -6.83
C LYS A 394 -0.01 33.87 -8.24
N ASN A 395 1.23 33.42 -8.40
CA ASN A 395 1.79 33.09 -9.70
C ASN A 395 2.46 31.71 -9.65
N ILE A 396 2.14 30.85 -10.61
CA ILE A 396 2.79 29.54 -10.75
C ILE A 396 4.32 29.70 -10.99
N SER A 397 4.74 30.79 -11.63
CA SER A 397 6.17 31.07 -11.91
C SER A 397 7.02 31.31 -10.66
N ASP A 398 6.41 31.53 -9.49
CA ASP A 398 7.11 31.64 -8.21
C ASP A 398 7.37 30.26 -7.57
N MET A 399 6.68 29.21 -8.04
CA MET A 399 6.82 27.83 -7.53
C MET A 399 8.01 27.15 -8.20
N LYS A 400 9.19 27.35 -7.61
CA LYS A 400 10.50 26.91 -8.17
C LYS A 400 11.35 26.12 -7.17
N PHE A 401 10.82 25.84 -5.99
CA PHE A 401 11.56 25.18 -4.91
C PHE A 401 10.99 23.81 -4.59
N VAL A 402 11.88 22.91 -4.20
CA VAL A 402 11.59 21.53 -3.79
C VAL A 402 12.49 21.16 -2.61
N ASP A 403 12.09 20.18 -1.78
CA ASP A 403 12.99 19.62 -0.77
C ASP A 403 13.99 18.66 -1.45
N SER A 404 15.22 18.59 -0.93
CA SER A 404 16.28 17.67 -1.41
C SER A 404 16.59 16.53 -0.45
N ASN A 405 16.45 16.74 0.87
CA ASN A 405 17.05 15.88 1.89
C ASN A 405 16.08 15.45 3.02
N THR A 406 14.78 15.62 2.83
CA THR A 406 13.77 15.37 3.89
C THR A 406 12.90 14.14 3.63
N TYR A 407 13.20 13.39 2.58
CA TYR A 407 12.49 12.16 2.22
C TYR A 407 13.02 10.96 3.01
N LYS A 408 12.13 10.02 3.29
CA LYS A 408 12.41 8.78 4.00
C LYS A 408 11.80 7.61 3.26
N THR A 409 12.46 6.46 3.32
CA THR A 409 12.02 5.23 2.68
C THR A 409 11.68 4.16 3.72
N GLU A 410 10.76 3.28 3.36
CA GLU A 410 10.51 2.02 4.08
C GLU A 410 10.00 0.96 3.10
N ILE A 411 10.25 -0.31 3.39
CA ILE A 411 9.71 -1.42 2.60
C ILE A 411 8.26 -1.65 3.03
N ASN A 412 7.34 -1.59 2.07
CA ASN A 412 5.94 -1.88 2.25
C ASN A 412 5.56 -3.20 1.55
N PRO A 413 4.81 -4.11 2.20
CA PRO A 413 4.44 -5.40 1.63
C PRO A 413 3.59 -5.35 0.36
N PHE A 414 2.91 -4.23 0.07
CA PHE A 414 2.01 -4.06 -1.07
C PHE A 414 2.60 -3.17 -2.14
N TYR A 415 3.16 -2.04 -1.73
CA TYR A 415 3.71 -1.05 -2.67
C TYR A 415 5.19 -1.26 -2.98
N GLY A 416 5.89 -2.23 -2.37
CA GLY A 416 7.36 -2.29 -2.45
C GLY A 416 7.98 -1.10 -1.72
N LEU A 417 8.92 -0.38 -2.35
CA LEU A 417 9.49 0.83 -1.76
C LEU A 417 8.42 1.91 -1.57
N ARG A 418 8.22 2.33 -0.32
CA ARG A 418 7.34 3.44 0.08
C ARG A 418 8.17 4.65 0.45
N ILE A 419 7.80 5.82 -0.07
CA ILE A 419 8.42 7.11 0.27
C ILE A 419 7.44 7.93 1.09
N TYR A 420 7.96 8.62 2.10
CA TYR A 420 7.24 9.63 2.87
C TYR A 420 8.20 10.74 3.31
N GLY A 421 7.71 11.75 4.02
CA GLY A 421 8.52 12.89 4.45
C GLY A 421 8.29 14.09 3.56
N GLY A 422 9.36 14.67 3.02
CA GLY A 422 9.26 15.90 2.22
C GLY A 422 8.75 17.09 3.06
N PRO A 423 8.27 18.16 2.39
CA PRO A 423 7.63 19.26 3.09
C PRO A 423 6.36 18.81 3.85
N ARG A 424 5.67 17.74 3.41
CA ARG A 424 4.50 17.21 4.11
C ARG A 424 4.82 16.70 5.52
N GLY A 425 5.92 15.96 5.64
CA GLY A 425 6.41 15.45 6.93
C GLY A 425 7.01 16.55 7.79
N ARG A 426 7.86 17.40 7.19
CA ARG A 426 8.58 18.47 7.92
C ARG A 426 7.64 19.51 8.52
N ILE A 427 6.57 19.87 7.81
CA ILE A 427 5.71 21.01 8.18
C ILE A 427 4.44 20.56 8.87
N PHE A 428 3.77 19.53 8.34
CA PHE A 428 2.47 19.11 8.82
C PHE A 428 2.52 17.85 9.70
N GLY A 429 3.70 17.24 9.86
CA GLY A 429 3.86 15.97 10.57
C GLY A 429 3.17 14.79 9.87
N LEU A 430 2.90 14.91 8.57
CA LEU A 430 2.19 13.89 7.80
C LEU A 430 3.15 12.81 7.27
N ARG A 431 2.71 11.56 7.31
CA ARG A 431 3.38 10.42 6.66
C ARG A 431 2.68 10.04 5.36
N SER A 432 2.42 11.02 4.50
CA SER A 432 1.81 10.81 3.17
C SER A 432 2.65 9.85 2.33
N SER A 433 2.01 9.03 1.51
CA SER A 433 2.70 8.24 0.48
C SER A 433 3.11 9.17 -0.65
N LEU A 434 4.40 9.24 -0.95
CA LEU A 434 5.02 10.16 -1.92
C LEU A 434 5.66 9.39 -3.07
N GLN A 435 5.05 8.27 -3.47
CA GLN A 435 5.42 7.51 -4.66
C GLN A 435 4.20 7.35 -5.56
N LYS A 436 4.35 7.22 -6.87
CA LYS A 436 3.25 6.99 -7.83
C LYS A 436 3.67 5.97 -8.88
N VAL A 437 2.71 5.30 -9.54
CA VAL A 437 2.95 4.51 -10.76
C VAL A 437 2.39 5.26 -11.98
N PRO A 438 3.07 6.30 -12.49
CA PRO A 438 2.54 7.13 -13.55
C PRO A 438 2.59 6.44 -14.92
N LEU A 439 3.63 5.65 -15.21
CA LEU A 439 3.81 5.05 -16.54
C LEU A 439 3.54 3.54 -16.47
N LEU A 440 2.59 3.06 -17.28
CA LEU A 440 2.15 1.67 -17.30
C LEU A 440 2.03 1.14 -18.73
N TYR A 441 2.66 -0.01 -19.00
CA TYR A 441 2.45 -0.76 -20.23
C TYR A 441 1.21 -1.64 -20.08
N TYR A 442 0.18 -1.36 -20.88
CA TYR A 442 -1.11 -2.03 -20.76
C TYR A 442 -1.24 -3.16 -21.78
N THR A 443 -1.40 -4.39 -21.32
CA THR A 443 -1.63 -5.61 -22.12
C THR A 443 -3.09 -6.06 -22.13
N GLY A 444 -3.92 -5.44 -21.30
CA GLY A 444 -5.30 -5.86 -21.07
C GLY A 444 -5.52 -6.60 -19.74
N ASN A 445 -4.44 -6.94 -19.04
CA ASN A 445 -4.50 -7.69 -17.77
C ASN A 445 -4.23 -6.83 -16.54
N GLU A 446 -3.70 -5.62 -16.74
CA GLU A 446 -3.33 -4.71 -15.67
C GLU A 446 -4.52 -3.86 -15.24
N LEU A 447 -4.64 -3.60 -13.94
CA LEU A 447 -5.70 -2.74 -13.38
C LEU A 447 -5.11 -1.65 -12.50
N ILE A 448 -5.49 -0.41 -12.77
CA ILE A 448 -5.15 0.72 -11.91
C ILE A 448 -6.08 0.67 -10.69
N VAL A 449 -5.56 0.31 -9.52
CA VAL A 449 -6.36 0.22 -8.29
C VAL A 449 -6.34 1.54 -7.54
N ASN A 450 -5.16 2.13 -7.40
CA ASN A 450 -4.96 3.49 -6.91
C ASN A 450 -3.65 4.04 -7.50
N ASP A 451 -3.38 5.32 -7.28
CA ASP A 451 -2.20 5.99 -7.85
C ASP A 451 -0.85 5.37 -7.41
N HIS A 452 -0.85 4.59 -6.32
CA HIS A 452 0.32 3.93 -5.75
C HIS A 452 0.39 2.43 -6.03
N TYR A 453 -0.67 1.83 -6.61
CA TYR A 453 -0.79 0.38 -6.79
C TYR A 453 -1.50 0.02 -8.09
N VAL A 454 -0.82 -0.79 -8.89
CA VAL A 454 -1.35 -1.43 -10.10
C VAL A 454 -1.36 -2.94 -9.89
N PHE A 455 -2.45 -3.60 -10.27
CA PHE A 455 -2.51 -5.07 -10.32
C PHE A 455 -1.99 -5.56 -11.69
N PRO A 456 -1.25 -6.69 -11.78
CA PRO A 456 -0.88 -7.57 -10.68
C PRO A 456 0.26 -6.99 -9.82
N LYS A 457 0.35 -7.51 -8.60
CA LYS A 457 1.14 -6.93 -7.49
C LYS A 457 2.61 -6.70 -7.86
N GLU A 458 3.17 -7.55 -8.70
CA GLU A 458 4.57 -7.57 -9.14
C GLU A 458 4.97 -6.28 -9.86
N LEU A 459 4.03 -5.61 -10.54
CA LEU A 459 4.27 -4.33 -11.20
C LEU A 459 4.62 -3.20 -10.22
N ASN A 460 4.39 -3.40 -8.93
CA ASN A 460 4.74 -2.43 -7.89
C ASN A 460 6.11 -2.71 -7.26
N PHE A 461 6.82 -3.78 -7.63
CA PHE A 461 8.15 -4.09 -7.07
C PHE A 461 9.27 -3.65 -8.02
N VAL A 462 9.20 -2.41 -8.47
CA VAL A 462 10.22 -1.76 -9.31
C VAL A 462 10.91 -0.64 -8.54
N ASN A 463 12.19 -0.42 -8.86
CA ASN A 463 12.95 0.72 -8.34
C ASN A 463 12.41 2.03 -8.91
N ILE A 464 12.58 3.10 -8.15
CA ILE A 464 12.16 4.43 -8.57
C ILE A 464 13.17 4.93 -9.60
N SER A 465 12.65 5.38 -10.74
CA SER A 465 13.46 5.77 -11.89
C SER A 465 12.97 7.06 -12.55
N SER A 466 11.99 7.72 -11.95
CA SER A 466 11.43 8.96 -12.46
C SER A 466 10.94 9.87 -11.32
N VAL A 467 10.54 11.08 -11.68
CA VAL A 467 10.02 12.09 -10.74
C VAL A 467 8.64 12.53 -11.20
N VAL A 468 7.75 12.84 -10.25
CA VAL A 468 6.52 13.58 -10.49
C VAL A 468 6.59 14.85 -9.64
N PHE A 469 6.75 15.98 -10.29
CA PHE A 469 6.68 17.28 -9.64
C PHE A 469 5.22 17.65 -9.40
N HIS A 470 4.83 17.80 -8.14
CA HIS A 470 3.44 17.98 -7.74
C HIS A 470 3.21 19.38 -7.17
N TYR A 471 2.37 20.16 -7.85
CA TYR A 471 2.09 21.56 -7.55
C TYR A 471 0.88 21.67 -6.63
N LYS A 472 1.06 21.29 -5.36
CA LYS A 472 -0.04 21.10 -4.42
C LYS A 472 -0.84 22.37 -4.10
N PHE A 473 -0.13 23.45 -3.81
CA PHE A 473 -0.70 24.72 -3.37
C PHE A 473 -0.74 25.73 -4.52
N LEU A 474 -1.58 25.43 -5.52
CA LEU A 474 -1.78 26.30 -6.69
C LEU A 474 -2.34 27.68 -6.28
N PRO A 475 -2.18 28.71 -7.15
CA PRO A 475 -2.77 30.01 -6.90
C PRO A 475 -4.26 29.94 -6.61
N ASN A 476 -4.72 30.79 -5.68
CA ASN A 476 -6.13 30.90 -5.28
C ASN A 476 -6.77 29.60 -4.76
N SER A 477 -5.98 28.65 -4.24
CA SER A 477 -6.46 27.33 -3.80
C SER A 477 -7.10 27.27 -2.41
N LEU A 478 -7.10 28.34 -1.61
CA LEU A 478 -7.62 28.30 -0.23
C LEU A 478 -9.10 27.89 -0.16
N SER A 479 -9.95 28.44 -1.03
CA SER A 479 -11.38 28.10 -1.08
C SER A 479 -11.59 26.63 -1.47
N LEU A 480 -10.80 26.14 -2.42
CA LEU A 480 -10.78 24.74 -2.84
C LEU A 480 -10.42 23.83 -1.66
N TYR A 481 -9.36 24.14 -0.92
CA TYR A 481 -8.93 23.35 0.24
C TYR A 481 -9.97 23.34 1.36
N LYS A 482 -10.64 24.48 1.62
CA LYS A 482 -11.79 24.56 2.55
C LYS A 482 -12.93 23.63 2.13
N ASN A 483 -13.23 23.57 0.83
CA ASN A 483 -14.26 22.67 0.31
C ASN A 483 -13.83 21.19 0.38
N MET A 484 -12.59 20.87 0.02
CA MET A 484 -12.04 19.52 0.12
C MET A 484 -12.08 19.00 1.56
N ALA A 485 -11.61 19.80 2.53
CA ALA A 485 -11.64 19.43 3.94
C ALA A 485 -13.06 19.19 4.48
N LYS A 486 -14.06 19.96 4.02
CA LYS A 486 -15.47 19.79 4.41
C LYS A 486 -16.13 18.59 3.74
N SER A 487 -15.73 18.25 2.52
CA SER A 487 -16.40 17.22 1.72
C SER A 487 -16.28 15.81 2.30
N GLY A 488 -15.17 15.51 2.97
CA GLY A 488 -14.89 14.17 3.50
C GLY A 488 -14.64 13.09 2.43
N VAL A 489 -14.70 13.42 1.14
CA VAL A 489 -14.62 12.41 0.05
C VAL A 489 -13.20 11.96 -0.28
N TYR A 490 -12.19 12.69 0.17
CA TYR A 490 -10.78 12.36 -0.02
C TYR A 490 -10.26 11.40 1.06
N TRP A 491 -9.04 10.89 0.87
CA TRP A 491 -8.42 9.87 1.73
C TRP A 491 -8.56 10.17 3.24
N GLN A 492 -9.03 9.15 3.99
CA GLN A 492 -9.33 9.21 5.42
C GLN A 492 -10.19 10.44 5.83
N ASP A 493 -11.36 10.62 5.20
CA ASP A 493 -12.27 11.74 5.52
C ASP A 493 -11.56 13.11 5.37
N SER A 494 -10.81 13.25 4.27
CA SER A 494 -10.03 14.45 3.93
C SER A 494 -9.04 14.90 5.01
N LYS A 495 -8.48 13.95 5.77
CA LYS A 495 -7.56 14.18 6.91
C LYS A 495 -6.38 15.09 6.57
N GLU A 496 -5.76 14.91 5.40
CA GLU A 496 -4.64 15.77 4.99
C GLU A 496 -5.08 17.22 4.80
N TYR A 497 -6.20 17.45 4.11
CA TYR A 497 -6.73 18.80 3.86
C TYR A 497 -7.11 19.52 5.16
N LYS A 498 -7.71 18.78 6.10
CA LYS A 498 -7.99 19.29 7.46
C LYS A 498 -6.69 19.70 8.18
N LYS A 499 -5.61 18.92 8.04
CA LYS A 499 -4.31 19.23 8.64
C LYS A 499 -3.63 20.45 8.01
N TYR A 500 -3.72 20.61 6.69
CA TYR A 500 -3.19 21.80 6.01
C TYR A 500 -3.89 23.08 6.45
N LEU A 501 -5.22 23.06 6.56
CA LEU A 501 -5.99 24.22 7.02
C LEU A 501 -5.70 24.55 8.48
N SER A 502 -5.66 23.56 9.36
CA SER A 502 -5.31 23.76 10.77
C SER A 502 -3.92 24.41 10.91
N ALA A 503 -2.92 23.92 10.18
CA ALA A 503 -1.57 24.51 10.24
C ALA A 503 -1.54 25.96 9.69
N TYR A 504 -2.36 26.28 8.70
CA TYR A 504 -2.51 27.64 8.19
C TYR A 504 -3.27 28.57 9.14
N GLU A 505 -4.27 28.05 9.86
CA GLU A 505 -5.00 28.79 10.90
C GLU A 505 -4.11 29.09 12.10
N ASP A 506 -3.20 28.16 12.44
CA ASP A 506 -2.19 28.35 13.48
C ASP A 506 -1.11 29.37 13.09
N ASP A 507 -0.66 29.35 11.82
CA ASP A 507 0.29 30.31 11.26
C ASP A 507 -0.04 30.65 9.79
N SER A 508 -0.58 31.84 9.56
CA SER A 508 -0.93 32.29 8.20
C SER A 508 0.30 32.65 7.35
N ASN A 509 1.48 32.80 7.96
CA ASN A 509 2.74 33.02 7.26
C ASN A 509 3.47 31.71 6.94
N LEU A 510 2.88 30.56 7.25
CA LEU A 510 3.48 29.25 7.06
C LEU A 510 3.90 29.03 5.60
N SER A 511 5.20 28.92 5.38
CA SER A 511 5.79 28.63 4.06
C SER A 511 6.36 27.22 4.01
N MET A 512 6.33 26.62 2.82
CA MET A 512 7.06 25.38 2.57
C MET A 512 8.57 25.56 2.48
N PHE A 513 9.04 26.76 2.18
CA PHE A 513 10.46 27.01 1.99
C PHE A 513 11.27 26.92 3.28
N SER A 514 12.40 26.21 3.24
CA SER A 514 13.41 26.15 4.30
C SER A 514 14.79 26.37 3.70
N LYS A 515 15.62 27.21 4.32
CA LYS A 515 17.01 27.44 3.86
C LYS A 515 17.86 26.16 3.91
N ASP A 516 17.53 25.23 4.78
CA ASP A 516 18.34 24.03 5.04
C ASP A 516 17.97 22.83 4.15
N SER A 517 16.79 22.87 3.53
CA SER A 517 16.23 21.73 2.78
C SER A 517 15.80 22.08 1.36
N SER A 518 15.43 23.34 1.10
CA SER A 518 14.87 23.76 -0.18
C SER A 518 15.97 24.10 -1.18
N ILE A 519 15.95 23.42 -2.32
CA ILE A 519 16.76 23.74 -3.50
C ILE A 519 15.84 24.22 -4.62
N LYS A 520 16.42 24.75 -5.70
CA LYS A 520 15.62 25.01 -6.90
C LYS A 520 15.31 23.70 -7.61
N ILE A 521 14.17 23.67 -8.30
CA ILE A 521 13.71 22.51 -9.07
C ILE A 521 14.72 22.08 -10.16
N GLU A 522 15.43 23.03 -10.77
CA GLU A 522 16.47 22.77 -11.79
C GLU A 522 17.71 22.04 -11.25
N ASP A 523 17.95 22.15 -9.94
CA ASP A 523 19.06 21.52 -9.24
C ASP A 523 18.66 20.15 -8.66
N PHE A 524 17.39 19.75 -8.75
CA PHE A 524 16.91 18.48 -8.20
C PHE A 524 17.48 17.30 -8.98
N ARG A 525 18.00 16.29 -8.26
CA ARG A 525 18.46 15.02 -8.82
C ARG A 525 17.86 13.87 -8.05
N LEU A 526 17.32 12.88 -8.78
CA LEU A 526 16.70 11.71 -8.17
C LEU A 526 17.69 10.89 -7.33
N SER A 527 18.92 10.73 -7.83
CA SER A 527 20.02 10.01 -7.19
C SER A 527 20.36 10.51 -5.79
N ASP A 528 20.10 11.79 -5.52
CA ASP A 528 20.49 12.44 -4.27
C ASP A 528 19.39 12.27 -3.20
N THR A 529 18.18 11.89 -3.63
CA THR A 529 16.96 11.89 -2.81
C THR A 529 16.54 10.49 -2.38
N VAL A 530 16.73 9.49 -3.24
CA VAL A 530 16.36 8.09 -2.97
C VAL A 530 17.62 7.24 -3.19
N PRO A 531 18.20 6.64 -2.12
CA PRO A 531 19.30 5.71 -2.28
C PRO A 531 18.88 4.53 -3.16
N GLU A 532 19.78 4.08 -4.05
CA GLU A 532 19.55 2.98 -5.00
C GLU A 532 19.11 1.65 -4.35
#